data_AF-A0A661JJX4-F1
#
_entry.id   AF-A0A661JJX4-F1
#
_cell.length_a   1.000
_cell.length_b   1.000
_cell.length_c   1.000
_cell.angle_alpha   90.00
_cell.angle_beta   90.00
_cell.angle_gamma   90.00
#
_symmetry.space_group_name_H-M   'P 1'
#
loop_
_entity.id
_entity.type
_entity.pdbx_description
1 polymer ?
#
loop_
_entity_poly.entity_id
_entity_poly.type
_entity_poly.pdbx_seq_one_letter_code
_entity_poly.pdbx_strand_id
1 'polypeptide(L)'
;MAEEKEREKPIEKMTVKELRVLAKELGAEAVSAMQKEALIEFIRKAKGLPAERKKVVKKAKKVLNVKEIKAKIKELKAKREELLQKGEKETAALLRRKISRLKKLSRRAARLAAEGS
;
A
#
# COMPACT_ATOMS: atom_id res chain seq x y z
N MET A 1 15.04 -2.73 37.34
CA MET A 1 14.48 -4.02 36.91
C MET A 1 13.93 -3.87 35.51
N ALA A 2 14.75 -4.21 34.52
CA ALA A 2 14.29 -4.52 33.18
C ALA A 2 13.90 -5.99 33.21
N GLU A 3 12.66 -6.31 32.88
CA GLU A 3 12.25 -7.66 32.53
C GLU A 3 11.31 -7.61 31.33
N GLU A 4 11.64 -8.47 30.39
CA GLU A 4 11.10 -8.60 29.05
C GLU A 4 9.67 -9.10 29.08
N LYS A 5 8.83 -8.56 28.21
CA LYS A 5 7.76 -9.35 27.61
C LYS A 5 7.79 -9.14 26.11
N GLU A 6 8.67 -9.95 25.54
CA GLU A 6 8.48 -10.69 24.31
C GLU A 6 7.85 -9.94 23.15
N ARG A 7 8.71 -9.73 22.15
CA ARG A 7 8.42 -9.41 20.76
C ARG A 7 7.17 -10.15 20.27
N GLU A 8 5.99 -9.57 20.49
CA GLU A 8 4.77 -10.08 19.90
C GLU A 8 4.95 -10.00 18.39
N LYS A 9 4.93 -11.15 17.73
CA LYS A 9 4.72 -11.20 16.28
C LYS A 9 3.51 -10.29 16.02
N PRO A 10 3.60 -9.31 15.09
CA PRO A 10 2.45 -8.48 14.80
C PRO A 10 1.28 -9.39 14.44
N ILE A 11 0.12 -9.18 15.07
CA ILE A 11 -1.07 -10.05 14.98
C ILE A 11 -1.42 -10.37 13.51
N GLU A 12 -1.11 -9.44 12.59
CA GLU A 12 -1.29 -9.59 11.14
C GLU A 12 -0.45 -10.72 10.50
N LYS A 13 0.73 -11.00 11.05
CA LYS A 13 1.66 -12.04 10.58
C LYS A 13 1.41 -13.41 11.23
N MET A 14 0.56 -13.49 12.26
CA MET A 14 0.20 -14.77 12.85
C MET A 14 -0.65 -15.60 11.88
N THR A 15 -0.50 -16.91 12.01
CA THR A 15 -1.30 -17.91 11.29
C THR A 15 -2.71 -17.96 11.88
N VAL A 16 -3.69 -18.40 11.08
CA VAL A 16 -5.09 -18.50 11.53
C VAL A 16 -5.23 -19.39 12.78
N LYS A 17 -4.38 -20.42 12.92
CA LYS A 17 -4.37 -21.30 14.09
C LYS A 17 -3.94 -20.54 15.36
N GLU A 18 -2.85 -19.78 15.30
CA GLU A 18 -2.39 -18.94 16.41
C GLU A 18 -3.46 -17.90 16.80
N LEU A 19 -4.10 -17.26 15.82
CA LEU A 19 -5.18 -16.30 16.06
C LEU A 19 -6.41 -16.94 16.71
N ARG A 20 -6.76 -18.19 16.36
CA ARG A 20 -7.89 -18.90 16.98
C ARG A 20 -7.61 -19.26 18.44
N VAL A 21 -6.37 -19.64 18.78
CA VAL A 21 -5.97 -19.95 20.15
C VAL A 21 -6.07 -18.68 21.01
N LEU A 22 -5.47 -17.58 20.55
CA LEU A 22 -5.55 -16.30 21.24
C LEU A 22 -6.99 -15.79 21.39
N ALA A 23 -7.83 -15.95 20.35
CA ALA A 23 -9.24 -15.56 20.44
C ALA A 23 -10.03 -16.42 21.46
N LYS A 24 -9.74 -17.72 21.56
CA LYS A 24 -10.35 -18.60 22.57
C LYS A 24 -9.93 -18.21 23.99
N GLU A 25 -8.65 -17.94 24.20
CA GLU A 25 -8.12 -17.48 25.50
C GLU A 25 -8.76 -16.16 25.94
N LEU A 26 -9.13 -15.32 24.98
CA LEU A 26 -9.83 -14.04 25.19
C LEU A 26 -11.37 -14.19 25.25
N GLY A 27 -11.91 -15.40 25.25
CA GLY A 27 -13.34 -15.67 25.45
C GLY A 27 -14.21 -15.62 24.19
N ALA A 28 -13.64 -15.74 22.98
CA ALA A 28 -14.44 -15.82 21.76
C ALA A 28 -15.11 -17.20 21.61
N GLU A 29 -16.42 -17.23 21.63
CA GLU A 29 -17.22 -18.38 21.22
C GLU A 29 -17.34 -18.37 19.67
N ALA A 30 -17.18 -19.54 19.03
CA ALA A 30 -17.20 -19.72 17.56
C ALA A 30 -15.96 -19.26 16.74
N VAL A 31 -14.74 -19.36 17.28
CA VAL A 31 -13.49 -19.04 16.53
C VAL A 31 -13.25 -19.84 15.23
N SER A 32 -13.93 -21.00 15.07
CA SER A 32 -13.74 -21.85 13.88
C SER A 32 -14.38 -21.23 12.63
N ALA A 33 -15.51 -20.54 12.79
CA ALA A 33 -16.26 -19.90 11.71
C ALA A 33 -15.75 -18.48 11.38
N MET A 34 -14.93 -17.88 12.25
CA MET A 34 -14.41 -16.52 12.06
C MET A 34 -13.32 -16.49 10.98
N GLN A 35 -13.44 -15.51 10.08
CA GLN A 35 -12.42 -15.17 9.10
C GLN A 35 -11.18 -14.59 9.78
N LYS A 36 -10.01 -14.69 9.13
CA LYS A 36 -8.73 -14.21 9.68
C LYS A 36 -8.81 -12.75 10.14
N GLU A 37 -9.47 -11.89 9.37
CA GLU A 37 -9.63 -10.45 9.67
C GLU A 37 -10.45 -10.23 10.94
N ALA A 38 -11.55 -10.97 11.12
CA ALA A 38 -12.41 -10.88 12.30
C ALA A 38 -11.69 -11.33 13.58
N LEU A 39 -10.86 -12.38 13.51
CA LEU A 39 -10.03 -12.82 14.64
C LEU A 39 -9.02 -11.74 15.04
N ILE A 40 -8.38 -11.08 14.08
CA ILE A 40 -7.43 -9.99 14.35
C ILE A 40 -8.15 -8.81 15.02
N GLU A 41 -9.34 -8.44 14.55
CA GLU A 41 -10.15 -7.37 15.15
C GLU A 41 -10.57 -7.69 16.59
N PHE A 42 -11.01 -8.92 16.85
CA PHE A 42 -11.38 -9.37 18.18
C PHE A 42 -10.20 -9.30 19.15
N ILE A 43 -9.04 -9.84 18.75
CA ILE A 43 -7.83 -9.83 19.58
C ILE A 43 -7.36 -8.39 19.83
N ARG A 44 -7.41 -7.51 18.82
CA ARG A 44 -7.06 -6.09 18.97
C ARG A 44 -7.99 -5.38 19.97
N LYS A 45 -9.29 -5.64 19.88
CA LYS A 45 -10.31 -5.08 20.78
C LYS A 45 -10.12 -5.57 22.22
N ALA A 46 -9.89 -6.87 22.40
CA ALA A 46 -9.68 -7.49 23.71
C ALA A 46 -8.34 -7.08 24.36
N LYS A 47 -7.29 -6.82 23.57
CA LYS A 47 -6.00 -6.29 24.06
C LYS A 47 -5.97 -4.77 24.25
N GLY A 48 -7.07 -4.06 23.97
CA GLY A 48 -7.16 -2.60 24.14
C GLY A 48 -6.29 -1.79 23.17
N LEU A 49 -5.82 -2.38 22.06
CA LEU A 49 -5.09 -1.61 21.05
C LEU A 49 -6.09 -0.78 20.23
N PRO A 50 -5.81 0.52 19.98
CA PRO A 50 -6.64 1.32 19.11
C PRO A 50 -6.72 0.64 17.75
N ALA A 51 -7.94 0.45 17.25
CA ALA A 51 -8.16 -0.11 15.93
C ALA A 51 -7.33 0.70 14.93
N GLU A 52 -6.23 0.15 14.43
CA GLU A 52 -5.56 0.71 13.28
C GLU A 52 -6.63 0.83 12.22
N ARG A 53 -6.99 2.08 11.91
CA ARG A 53 -7.99 2.43 10.91
C ARG A 53 -7.70 1.51 9.75
N LYS A 54 -8.66 0.62 9.45
CA LYS A 54 -8.61 -0.25 8.27
C LYS A 54 -7.95 0.61 7.21
N LYS A 55 -6.74 0.24 6.76
CA LYS A 55 -6.15 0.90 5.60
C LYS A 55 -7.21 0.65 4.56
N VAL A 56 -8.11 1.62 4.41
CA VAL A 56 -9.17 1.61 3.42
C VAL A 56 -8.32 1.47 2.20
N VAL A 57 -8.27 0.25 1.67
CA VAL A 57 -7.63 -0.02 0.41
C VAL A 57 -8.53 0.78 -0.49
N LYS A 58 -8.17 2.05 -0.68
CA LYS A 58 -8.84 3.00 -1.54
C LYS A 58 -8.54 2.45 -2.94
N LYS A 59 -9.26 1.38 -3.27
CA LYS A 59 -9.72 0.99 -4.60
C LYS A 59 -10.73 2.02 -5.10
N ALA A 60 -11.02 3.09 -4.34
CA ALA A 60 -11.35 4.37 -4.92
C ALA A 60 -10.20 4.72 -5.87
N LYS A 61 -10.43 4.40 -7.16
CA LYS A 61 -9.77 4.94 -8.35
C LYS A 61 -8.83 6.04 -7.89
N LYS A 62 -7.54 5.74 -7.71
CA LYS A 62 -6.55 6.78 -7.41
C LYS A 62 -6.69 7.73 -8.57
N VAL A 63 -7.47 8.81 -8.39
CA VAL A 63 -7.75 9.78 -9.42
C VAL A 63 -6.36 10.22 -9.79
N LEU A 64 -5.93 9.77 -10.96
CA LEU A 64 -4.58 9.90 -11.43
C LEU A 64 -4.42 11.40 -11.63
N ASN A 65 -3.95 12.08 -10.59
CA ASN A 65 -3.93 13.52 -10.56
C ASN A 65 -3.00 13.95 -11.69
N VAL A 66 -3.61 14.49 -12.76
CA VAL A 66 -2.89 14.81 -14.00
C VAL A 66 -1.74 15.77 -13.70
N LYS A 67 -1.90 16.64 -12.69
CA LYS A 67 -0.86 17.54 -12.19
C LYS A 67 0.35 16.78 -11.65
N GLU A 68 0.15 15.78 -10.80
CA GLU A 68 1.24 14.94 -10.25
C GLU A 68 1.96 14.14 -11.33
N ILE A 69 1.23 13.63 -12.33
CA ILE A 69 1.84 12.89 -13.45
C ILE A 69 2.71 13.84 -14.28
N LYS A 70 2.24 15.06 -14.56
CA LYS A 70 3.01 16.07 -15.29
C LYS A 70 4.24 16.53 -14.51
N ALA A 71 4.15 16.67 -13.18
CA ALA A 71 5.30 16.97 -12.33
C ALA A 71 6.38 15.88 -12.44
N LYS A 72 6.01 14.61 -12.28
CA LYS A 72 6.93 13.47 -12.44
C LYS A 72 7.56 13.39 -13.83
N ILE A 73 6.81 13.74 -14.88
CA ILE A 73 7.37 13.81 -16.24
C ILE A 73 8.48 14.86 -16.33
N LYS A 74 8.31 16.03 -15.70
CA LYS A 74 9.31 17.11 -15.70
C LYS A 74 10.59 16.66 -14.99
N GLU A 75 10.46 16.06 -13.81
CA GLU A 75 11.59 15.50 -13.05
C GLU A 75 12.36 14.43 -13.84
N LEU A 76 11.64 13.50 -14.47
CA LEU A 76 12.28 12.42 -15.22
C LEU A 76 12.93 12.91 -16.52
N LYS A 77 12.48 14.02 -17.10
CA LYS A 77 13.15 14.66 -18.24
C LYS A 77 14.49 15.25 -17.83
N ALA A 78 14.53 16.00 -16.72
CA ALA A 78 15.78 16.54 -16.19
C ALA A 78 16.79 15.42 -15.90
N LYS A 79 16.35 14.37 -15.17
CA LYS A 79 17.19 13.20 -14.90
C LYS A 79 17.69 12.50 -16.17
N ARG A 80 16.89 12.47 -17.23
CA ARG A 80 17.31 11.90 -18.51
C ARG A 80 18.40 12.74 -19.18
N GLU A 81 18.30 14.06 -19.13
CA GLU A 81 19.33 14.95 -19.69
C GLU A 81 20.65 14.81 -18.92
N GLU A 82 20.59 14.76 -17.58
CA GLU A 82 21.76 14.49 -16.74
C GLU A 82 22.42 13.15 -17.08
N LEU A 83 21.64 12.08 -17.28
CA LEU A 83 22.18 10.76 -17.65
C LEU A 83 22.74 10.72 -19.08
N LEU A 84 22.17 11.50 -20.00
CA LEU A 84 22.71 11.62 -21.35
C LEU A 84 24.05 12.35 -21.36
N GLN A 85 24.20 13.39 -20.53
CA GLN A 85 25.48 14.08 -20.33
C GLN A 85 26.53 13.16 -19.70
N LYS A 86 26.11 12.28 -18.79
CA LYS A 86 26.97 11.25 -18.17
C LYS A 86 27.29 10.05 -19.09
N GLY A 87 26.75 10.01 -20.31
CA GLY A 87 26.99 8.93 -21.27
C GLY A 87 26.23 7.63 -20.99
N GLU A 88 25.35 7.59 -19.98
CA GLU A 88 24.58 6.40 -19.62
C GLU A 88 23.34 6.23 -20.54
N LYS A 89 23.58 5.77 -21.76
CA LYS A 89 22.55 5.64 -22.80
C LYS A 89 21.43 4.66 -22.43
N GLU A 90 21.75 3.57 -21.71
CA GLU A 90 20.78 2.54 -21.33
C GLU A 90 19.80 3.05 -20.26
N THR A 91 20.30 3.69 -19.21
CA THR A 91 19.47 4.26 -18.15
C THR A 91 18.63 5.43 -18.68
N ALA A 92 19.19 6.25 -19.58
CA ALA A 92 18.45 7.28 -20.32
C ALA A 92 17.33 6.69 -21.20
N ALA A 93 17.54 5.52 -21.82
CA ALA A 93 16.53 4.81 -22.60
C ALA A 93 15.39 4.26 -21.72
N LEU A 94 15.71 3.74 -20.52
CA LEU A 94 14.71 3.34 -19.53
C LEU A 94 13.87 4.53 -19.07
N LEU A 95 14.50 5.68 -18.80
CA LEU A 95 13.77 6.92 -18.45
C LEU A 95 12.87 7.39 -19.60
N ARG A 96 13.33 7.33 -20.86
CA ARG A 96 12.49 7.62 -22.03
C ARG A 96 11.23 6.76 -22.06
N ARG A 97 11.36 5.44 -21.83
CA ARG A 97 10.22 4.51 -21.78
C ARG A 97 9.26 4.85 -20.64
N LYS A 98 9.78 5.15 -19.45
CA LYS A 98 8.98 5.58 -18.28
C LYS A 98 8.21 6.88 -18.57
N ILE A 99 8.87 7.88 -19.15
CA ILE A 99 8.23 9.15 -19.56
C ILE A 99 7.09 8.89 -20.55
N SER A 100 7.30 8.04 -21.57
CA SER A 100 6.26 7.68 -22.54
C SER A 100 5.05 7.00 -21.90
N ARG A 101 5.27 6.09 -20.94
CA ARG A 101 4.19 5.46 -20.17
C ARG A 101 3.41 6.48 -19.35
N LEU A 102 4.09 7.40 -18.65
CA LEU A 102 3.45 8.46 -17.88
C LEU A 102 2.65 9.44 -18.75
N LYS A 103 3.15 9.79 -19.94
CA LYS A 103 2.39 10.59 -20.92
C LYS A 103 1.11 9.88 -21.37
N LYS A 104 1.18 8.57 -21.64
CA LYS A 104 -0.01 7.75 -21.97
C LYS A 104 -1.00 7.71 -20.80
N LEU A 105 -0.50 7.53 -19.58
CA LEU A 105 -1.30 7.50 -18.35
C LEU A 105 -2.00 8.83 -18.10
N SER A 106 -1.32 9.96 -18.28
CA SER A 106 -1.91 11.30 -18.18
C SER A 106 -3.03 11.54 -19.19
N ARG A 107 -2.87 11.07 -20.44
CA ARG A 107 -3.94 11.18 -21.46
C ARG A 107 -5.15 10.33 -21.11
N ARG A 108 -4.93 9.10 -20.64
CA ARG A 108 -6.01 8.21 -20.18
C ARG A 108 -6.74 8.80 -18.98
N ALA A 109 -6.00 9.34 -18.01
CA ALA A 109 -6.57 10.00 -16.84
C ALA A 109 -7.41 11.23 -17.22
N ALA A 110 -6.94 12.04 -18.17
CA ALA A 110 -7.70 13.18 -18.68
C ALA A 110 -8.98 12.75 -19.43
N ARG A 111 -8.91 11.69 -20.25
CA ARG A 111 -10.10 11.13 -20.93
C ARG A 111 -11.13 10.59 -19.94
N LEU A 112 -10.69 9.78 -18.99
CA LEU A 112 -11.54 9.22 -17.94
C LEU A 112 -12.19 10.31 -17.07
N ALA A 113 -11.49 11.43 -16.85
CA ALA A 113 -12.05 12.58 -16.15
C ALA A 113 -13.11 13.30 -17.00
N ALA A 114 -12.90 13.41 -18.31
CA ALA A 114 -13.86 14.02 -19.24
C ALA A 114 -15.10 13.15 -19.51
N GLU A 115 -14.96 11.82 -19.53
CA GLU A 115 -16.05 10.85 -19.72
C GLU A 115 -16.90 10.64 -18.44
N GLY A 116 -16.36 11.02 -17.28
CA GLY A 116 -17.02 10.88 -15.97
C GLY A 116 -17.51 12.19 -15.37
N SER A 117 -17.47 13.30 -16.13
CA SER A 117 -18.08 14.59 -15.80
C SER A 117 -19.37 14.76 -16.60
#